data_AF-A0A254QF15-F1
#
_entry.id   AF-A0A254QF15-F1
#
_cell.length_a   1.000
_cell.length_b   1.000
_cell.length_c   1.000
_cell.angle_alpha   90.00
_cell.angle_beta   90.00
_cell.angle_gamma   90.00
#
_symmetry.space_group_name_H-M   'P 1'
#
loop_
_entity.id
_entity.type
_entity.pdbx_description
1 polymer ?
#
loop_
_entity_poly.entity_id
_entity_poly.type
_entity_poly.pdbx_seq_one_letter_code
_entity_poly.pdbx_strand_id
1 'polypeptide(L)'
;MFVDFTGVYCTNCRVVEQNIFTKKETQEKFKNFVPVSIFIDRVNDPVHAKQDAENAKMMQRMVGTVTLPTYAIVTPDGEMVKSSWAFTDNLEEFLGKLDAGLK
;
A
#
# COMPACT_ATOMS: atom_id res chain seq x y z
N MET A 1 3.84 -0.84 10.58
CA MET A 1 4.18 -0.04 9.38
C MET A 1 2.99 -0.08 8.42
N PHE A 2 2.80 0.98 7.64
CA PHE A 2 1.80 1.01 6.55
C PHE A 2 2.53 0.77 5.24
N VAL A 3 2.12 -0.25 4.50
CA VAL A 3 2.71 -0.62 3.20
C VAL A 3 1.70 -0.35 2.11
N ASP A 4 2.10 0.45 1.14
CA ASP A 4 1.37 0.79 -0.07
C ASP A 4 2.03 0.08 -1.26
N PHE A 5 1.48 -1.06 -1.66
CA PHE A 5 1.86 -1.69 -2.91
C PHE A 5 1.19 -0.93 -4.05
N THR A 6 2.00 -0.18 -4.78
CA THR A 6 1.58 0.83 -5.77
C THR A 6 2.30 0.65 -7.11
N GLY A 7 2.01 1.52 -8.06
CA GLY A 7 2.59 1.52 -9.38
C GLY A 7 2.66 2.91 -9.99
N VAL A 8 3.67 3.15 -10.83
CA VAL A 8 3.83 4.39 -11.60
C VAL A 8 2.65 4.59 -12.55
N TYR A 9 2.24 3.51 -13.22
CA TYR A 9 1.22 3.48 -14.27
C TYR A 9 -0.16 3.02 -13.75
N CYS A 10 -0.32 2.88 -12.44
CA CYS A 10 -1.55 2.46 -11.80
C CYS A 10 -2.55 3.62 -11.62
N THR A 11 -3.57 3.70 -12.46
CA THR A 11 -4.61 4.75 -12.38
C THR A 11 -5.35 4.74 -11.04
N ASN A 12 -5.75 3.56 -10.56
CA ASN A 12 -6.49 3.42 -9.30
C ASN A 12 -5.66 3.87 -8.09
N CYS A 13 -4.34 3.67 -8.12
CA CYS A 13 -3.42 4.16 -7.10
C CYS A 13 -3.46 5.70 -7.04
N ARG A 14 -3.41 6.36 -8.20
CA ARG A 14 -3.48 7.84 -8.27
C ARG A 14 -4.79 8.40 -7.77
N VAL A 15 -5.92 7.71 -8.00
CA VAL A 15 -7.22 8.11 -7.46
C VAL A 15 -7.18 8.16 -5.93
N VAL A 16 -6.64 7.12 -5.29
CA VAL A 16 -6.54 7.08 -3.81
C VAL A 16 -5.54 8.10 -3.29
N GLU A 17 -4.37 8.22 -3.92
CA GLU A 17 -3.37 9.21 -3.53
C GLU A 17 -3.93 10.64 -3.56
N GLN A 18 -4.64 10.99 -4.63
CA GLN A 18 -5.19 12.34 -4.80
C GLN A 18 -6.38 12.62 -3.90
N ASN A 19 -7.27 11.63 -3.69
CA ASN A 19 -8.56 11.86 -3.03
C ASN A 19 -8.60 11.43 -1.57
N ILE A 20 -7.72 10.52 -1.14
CA ILE A 20 -7.71 9.96 0.21
C ILE A 20 -6.44 10.34 0.96
N PHE A 21 -5.25 10.19 0.35
CA PHE A 21 -4.00 10.46 1.07
C PHE A 21 -3.83 11.95 1.36
N THR A 22 -4.35 12.85 0.51
CA THR A 22 -4.31 14.31 0.74
C THR A 22 -5.23 14.79 1.85
N LYS A 23 -6.16 13.96 2.34
CA LYS A 23 -7.12 14.35 3.37
C LYS A 23 -6.45 14.50 4.73
N LYS A 24 -6.84 15.54 5.47
CA LYS A 24 -6.23 15.86 6.77
C LYS A 24 -6.39 14.70 7.76
N GLU A 25 -7.55 14.07 7.74
CA GLU A 25 -7.90 12.91 8.55
C GLU A 25 -6.93 11.74 8.31
N THR A 26 -6.61 11.47 7.04
CA THR A 26 -5.63 10.44 6.65
C THR A 26 -4.23 10.83 7.12
N GLN A 27 -3.81 12.07 6.91
CA GLN A 27 -2.51 12.58 7.33
C GLN A 27 -2.31 12.49 8.86
N GLU A 28 -3.34 12.80 9.65
CA GLU A 28 -3.30 12.63 11.10
C GLU A 28 -3.14 11.16 11.49
N LYS A 29 -3.84 10.22 10.83
CA LYS A 29 -3.68 8.79 11.11
C LYS A 29 -2.30 8.27 10.70
N PHE A 30 -1.77 8.72 9.58
CA PHE A 30 -0.44 8.33 9.09
C PHE A 30 0.70 8.66 10.06
N LYS A 31 0.53 9.63 10.97
CA LYS A 31 1.51 9.88 12.05
C LYS A 31 1.73 8.68 12.99
N ASN A 32 0.77 7.76 13.06
CA ASN A 32 0.88 6.53 13.85
C ASN A 32 1.57 5.38 13.09
N PHE A 33 1.94 5.61 11.83
CA PHE A 33 2.55 4.61 10.97
C PHE A 33 3.88 5.11 10.42
N VAL A 34 4.70 4.16 10.00
CA VAL A 34 5.80 4.42 9.07
C VAL A 34 5.29 4.02 7.69
N PRO A 35 4.98 4.97 6.79
CA PRO A 35 4.50 4.68 5.45
C PRO A 35 5.65 4.22 4.54
N VAL A 36 5.41 3.18 3.76
CA VAL A 36 6.36 2.62 2.79
C VAL A 36 5.61 2.32 1.50
N SER A 37 6.07 2.89 0.38
CA SER A 37 5.52 2.59 -0.94
C SER A 37 6.42 1.60 -1.69
N ILE A 38 5.81 0.57 -2.26
CA ILE A 38 6.49 -0.52 -2.96
C ILE A 38 5.94 -0.61 -4.38
N PHE A 39 6.80 -0.33 -5.36
CA PHE A 39 6.45 -0.32 -6.78
C PHE A 39 6.68 -1.69 -7.42
N ILE A 40 5.78 -2.11 -8.32
CA ILE A 40 5.88 -3.40 -9.03
C ILE A 40 5.61 -3.33 -10.55
N ASP A 41 5.38 -2.15 -11.12
CA ASP A 41 4.87 -1.99 -12.50
C ASP A 41 5.85 -1.29 -13.47
N ARG A 42 7.09 -1.01 -13.06
CA ARG A 42 8.12 -0.37 -13.90
C ARG A 42 8.90 -1.39 -14.71
N VAL A 43 8.19 -2.33 -15.34
CA VAL A 43 8.78 -3.49 -16.04
C VAL A 43 9.60 -3.10 -17.27
N ASN A 44 9.34 -1.92 -17.85
CA ASN A 44 10.07 -1.40 -19.00
C ASN A 44 11.30 -0.57 -18.62
N ASP A 45 11.54 -0.35 -17.32
CA ASP A 45 12.69 0.39 -16.82
C ASP A 45 13.81 -0.60 -16.41
N PRO A 46 14.95 -0.65 -17.12
CA PRO A 46 16.03 -1.60 -16.83
C PRO A 46 16.59 -1.46 -15.40
N VAL A 47 16.49 -0.27 -14.79
CA VAL A 47 16.99 -0.01 -13.43
C VAL A 47 16.06 -0.64 -12.40
N HIS A 48 14.76 -0.61 -12.64
CA HIS A 48 13.75 -0.99 -11.65
C HIS A 48 13.11 -2.36 -11.90
N ALA A 49 13.08 -2.84 -13.14
CA ALA A 49 12.34 -4.05 -13.53
C ALA A 49 12.68 -5.28 -12.67
N LYS A 50 13.96 -5.48 -12.33
CA LYS A 50 14.38 -6.58 -11.46
C LYS A 50 13.84 -6.41 -10.04
N GLN A 51 13.92 -5.21 -9.47
CA GLN A 51 13.42 -4.93 -8.13
C GLN A 51 11.90 -5.06 -8.07
N ASP A 52 11.19 -4.55 -9.07
CA ASP A 52 9.73 -4.61 -9.18
C ASP A 52 9.24 -6.05 -9.29
N ALA A 53 9.96 -6.92 -10.01
CA ALA A 53 9.66 -8.36 -10.05
C ALA A 53 9.85 -9.05 -8.68
N GLU A 54 10.90 -8.70 -7.93
CA GLU A 54 11.10 -9.23 -6.58
C GLU A 54 10.07 -8.69 -5.58
N ASN A 55 9.70 -7.41 -5.72
CA ASN A 55 8.63 -6.79 -4.96
C ASN A 55 7.27 -7.47 -5.21
N ALA A 56 6.95 -7.81 -6.47
CA ALA A 56 5.73 -8.54 -6.81
C ALA A 56 5.69 -9.93 -6.16
N LYS A 57 6.82 -10.65 -6.18
CA LYS A 57 6.93 -11.95 -5.47
C LYS A 57 6.76 -11.79 -3.96
N MET A 58 7.33 -10.73 -3.38
CA MET A 58 7.18 -10.42 -1.96
C MET A 58 5.72 -10.10 -1.62
N MET A 59 5.06 -9.27 -2.41
CA MET A 59 3.64 -8.95 -2.27
C MET A 59 2.79 -10.23 -2.32
N GLN A 60 3.01 -11.10 -3.31
CA GLN A 60 2.31 -12.40 -3.40
C GLN A 60 2.50 -13.25 -2.13
N ARG A 61 3.70 -13.29 -1.55
CA ARG A 61 3.98 -14.03 -0.31
C ARG A 61 3.30 -13.41 0.91
N MET A 62 3.25 -12.08 1.00
CA MET A 62 2.72 -11.37 2.16
C MET A 62 1.19 -11.30 2.17
N VAL A 63 0.59 -10.97 1.03
CA VAL A 63 -0.85 -10.65 0.94
C VAL A 63 -1.62 -11.53 -0.04
N GLY A 64 -0.96 -12.47 -0.72
CA GLY A 64 -1.62 -13.45 -1.59
C GLY A 64 -2.08 -12.93 -2.95
N THR A 65 -1.69 -11.71 -3.34
CA THR A 65 -2.06 -11.09 -4.62
C THR A 65 -0.96 -10.18 -5.14
N VAL A 66 -1.03 -9.82 -6.42
CA VAL A 66 -0.18 -8.80 -7.09
C VAL A 66 -1.01 -7.68 -7.73
N THR A 67 -2.27 -7.53 -7.32
CA THR A 67 -3.18 -6.50 -7.84
C THR A 67 -2.92 -5.14 -7.20
N LEU A 68 -2.83 -4.09 -8.02
CA LEU A 68 -2.62 -2.72 -7.55
C LEU A 68 -3.91 -1.88 -7.57
N PRO A 69 -4.08 -0.95 -6.62
CA PRO A 69 -3.34 -0.86 -5.36
C PRO A 69 -3.71 -1.98 -4.40
N THR A 70 -2.76 -2.35 -3.54
CA THR A 70 -3.04 -3.13 -2.32
C THR A 70 -2.30 -2.49 -1.15
N TYR A 71 -2.99 -2.34 -0.04
CA TYR A 71 -2.44 -1.79 1.19
C TYR A 71 -2.31 -2.89 2.24
N ALA A 72 -1.31 -2.78 3.09
CA ALA A 72 -1.12 -3.69 4.22
C ALA A 72 -0.63 -2.96 5.46
N ILE A 73 -1.08 -3.42 6.62
CA ILE A 73 -0.49 -3.04 7.90
C ILE A 73 0.34 -4.22 8.38
N VAL A 74 1.62 -3.97 8.58
CA VAL A 74 2.58 -4.98 9.05
C VAL A 74 3.11 -4.62 10.42
N THR A 75 3.52 -5.63 11.18
CA THR A 75 4.22 -5.46 12.45
C THR A 75 5.53 -4.68 12.26
N PRO A 76 6.06 -4.00 13.30
CA PRO A 76 7.30 -3.23 13.19
C PRO A 76 8.53 -4.04 12.81
N ASP A 77 8.53 -5.35 13.11
CA ASP A 77 9.56 -6.32 12.69
C ASP A 77 9.41 -6.75 11.22
N GLY A 78 8.30 -6.37 10.55
CA GLY A 78 8.01 -6.71 9.17
C GLY A 78 7.58 -8.17 8.94
N GLU A 79 7.38 -8.95 10.00
CA GLU A 79 7.18 -10.40 9.90
C GLU A 79 5.72 -10.81 9.66
N MET A 80 4.76 -9.99 10.12
CA MET A 80 3.35 -10.35 10.09
C MET A 80 2.47 -9.25 9.46
N VAL A 81 1.62 -9.65 8.52
CA VAL A 81 0.53 -8.82 8.01
C VAL A 81 -0.63 -8.88 9.00
N LYS A 82 -0.93 -7.76 9.67
CA LYS A 82 -2.10 -7.62 10.54
C LYS A 82 -3.39 -7.51 9.73
N SER A 83 -3.33 -6.79 8.61
CA SER A 83 -4.46 -6.60 7.70
C SER A 83 -3.98 -6.19 6.32
N SER A 84 -4.77 -6.52 5.29
CA SER A 84 -4.56 -6.01 3.93
C SER A 84 -5.90 -5.74 3.24
N TRP A 85 -5.91 -4.79 2.32
CA TRP A 85 -7.09 -4.45 1.52
C TRP A 85 -6.69 -3.89 0.16
N ALA A 86 -7.60 -4.00 -0.81
CA ALA A 86 -7.40 -3.50 -2.17
C ALA A 86 -7.86 -2.03 -2.28
N PHE A 87 -8.09 -1.58 -3.51
CA PHE A 87 -8.65 -0.26 -3.81
C PHE A 87 -9.95 0.05 -3.04
N THR A 88 -10.01 1.27 -2.49
CA THR A 88 -11.24 1.94 -2.04
C THR A 88 -11.04 3.44 -2.22
N ASP A 89 -12.05 4.12 -2.77
CA ASP A 89 -12.13 5.58 -2.87
C ASP A 89 -13.05 6.18 -1.79
N ASN A 90 -13.49 5.36 -0.83
CA ASN A 90 -14.26 5.79 0.32
C ASN A 90 -13.32 6.14 1.48
N LEU A 91 -13.34 7.41 1.89
CA LEU A 91 -12.50 7.91 2.98
C LEU A 91 -12.78 7.21 4.32
N GLU A 92 -14.05 7.05 4.69
CA GLU A 92 -14.42 6.43 5.97
C GLU A 92 -13.99 4.97 6.03
N GLU A 93 -14.18 4.23 4.92
CA GLU A 93 -13.71 2.84 4.82
C GLU A 93 -12.19 2.78 4.99
N PHE A 94 -11.45 3.62 4.27
CA PHE A 94 -9.99 3.65 4.36
C PHE A 94 -9.49 3.97 5.77
N LEU A 95 -10.07 5.00 6.41
CA LEU A 95 -9.74 5.38 7.79
C LEU A 95 -10.08 4.25 8.77
N GLY A 96 -11.19 3.55 8.57
CA GLY A 96 -11.57 2.38 9.37
C GLY A 96 -10.58 1.22 9.26
N LYS A 97 -10.04 0.97 8.06
CA LYS A 97 -8.98 -0.03 7.84
C LYS A 97 -7.68 0.34 8.56
N LEU A 98 -7.30 1.62 8.54
CA LEU A 98 -6.15 2.12 9.30
C LEU A 98 -6.34 1.90 10.80
N ASP A 99 -7.51 2.28 11.35
CA ASP A 99 -7.79 2.11 12.78
C ASP A 99 -7.81 0.64 13.20
N ALA A 100 -8.32 -0.24 12.35
CA ALA A 100 -8.36 -1.67 12.63
C ALA A 100 -6.95 -2.28 12.77
N GLY A 101 -5.96 -1.78 12.03
CA GLY A 101 -4.58 -2.31 12.12
C GLY A 101 -3.72 -1.71 13.22
N LEU A 102 -4.16 -0.63 13.88
CA LEU A 102 -3.52 -0.10 15.09
C LEU A 102 -3.89 -0.89 16.36
N LYS A 103 -5.00 -1.64 16.32
CA LYS A 103 -5.41 -2.55 17.40
C LYS A 103 -4.57 -3.83 17.39
#